data_AF-A0AA38FXR1-F1
#
_entry.id   AF-A0AA38FXR1-F1
#
_cell.length_a   1.000
_cell.length_b   1.000
_cell.length_c   1.000
_cell.angle_alpha   90.00
_cell.angle_beta   90.00
_cell.angle_gamma   90.00
#
_symmetry.space_group_name_H-M   'P 1'
#
loop_
_entity.id
_entity.type
_entity.pdbx_description
1 polymer ?
#
loop_
_entity_poly.entity_id
_entity_poly.type
_entity_poly.pdbx_seq_one_letter_code
_entity_poly.pdbx_strand_id
1 'polypeptide(L)'
;TVIRIDCGGYNNFTSQFNLSWISDRFFSGGAPGLVSEPHNFDQEQERTLRFFPIAMGKKNCYTVNVPDGRYYIRTFFVYDNYDSRKHSPSFEVSVEGTLVFSWRSPWLDENAKLGAYSDLFAFIKDGEATVCLYSIATDAPVIGSLEIVQVDPLSYASPSFGNNVILVNYGRLTCGSNSFGPGFSNDTDRFGRAWQSDINFVNSLERTHVLSTQNLIKSTDQAHDYFPPHLYQTALTLTSKGQLEYRLPVDTRLDYMLWFHFAEIDPSINAPGQRVFDIIVNDINVHQIDIFKEVGSFTAFRWQHTAHNLTKSTISIKLVAVHGTPLINGVENYALIPMDLATVTSEVAAMRALKESLRIPDRMGWNGDPCAPSTWDAWEGVTCYYNKDSTALVITHLNLSSNSLRGSIPTGLGHASLKTVDLSNNQLSGMIPQSLGSLQLQLVLLNGNEMEGQVPEDLYSIGVRGGTINLTGNLALCGVPSLPDCPYFWEKDGLSVGAKIGIALSAVLLVIMLISILYICFMRKRDKDYDFGLGLPHDLILRSNRYQKQKNRL
;
A
#
# COMPACT_ATOMS: atom_id res chain seq x y z
N THR A 1 8.23 -2.33 -12.77
CA THR A 1 8.51 -1.79 -11.42
C THR A 1 8.57 -2.91 -10.41
N VAL A 2 9.46 -2.82 -9.41
CA VAL A 2 9.58 -3.83 -8.35
C VAL A 2 9.82 -3.13 -7.01
N ILE A 3 9.00 -3.45 -6.01
CA ILE A 3 9.13 -2.97 -4.63
C ILE A 3 9.14 -4.20 -3.73
N ARG A 4 10.12 -4.29 -2.83
CA ARG A 4 10.22 -5.37 -1.84
C ARG A 4 10.49 -4.77 -0.49
N ILE A 5 9.58 -5.00 0.45
CA ILE A 5 9.57 -4.38 1.76
C ILE A 5 9.85 -5.46 2.80
N ASP A 6 10.89 -5.23 3.59
CA ASP A 6 11.21 -5.99 4.80
C ASP A 6 10.47 -5.36 5.97
N CYS A 7 9.44 -6.05 6.46
CA CYS A 7 8.50 -5.50 7.42
C CYS A 7 9.03 -5.68 8.84
N GLY A 8 9.31 -4.58 9.55
CA GLY A 8 9.97 -4.60 10.85
C GLY A 8 11.49 -4.51 10.78
N GLY A 9 12.06 -4.63 9.59
CA GLY A 9 13.47 -4.39 9.31
C GLY A 9 13.89 -2.94 9.53
N TYR A 10 15.15 -2.71 9.92
CA TYR A 10 15.67 -1.37 10.21
C TYR A 10 16.46 -0.73 9.06
N ASN A 11 17.07 -1.55 8.20
CA ASN A 11 17.97 -1.11 7.14
C ASN A 11 17.61 -1.79 5.83
N ASN A 12 17.87 -1.09 4.73
CA ASN A 12 17.78 -1.70 3.40
C ASN A 12 18.93 -2.71 3.24
N PHE A 13 18.68 -3.80 2.53
CA PHE A 13 19.69 -4.82 2.26
C PHE A 13 19.52 -5.42 0.85
N THR A 14 20.52 -6.18 0.44
CA THR A 14 20.47 -7.00 -0.79
C THR A 14 20.62 -8.45 -0.38
N SER A 15 19.61 -9.26 -0.70
CA SER A 15 19.58 -10.69 -0.35
C SER A 15 20.62 -11.50 -1.12
N GLN A 16 20.83 -12.75 -0.70
CA GLN A 16 21.71 -13.71 -1.40
C GLN A 16 21.34 -13.97 -2.86
N PHE A 17 20.08 -13.69 -3.23
CA PHE A 17 19.57 -13.81 -4.61
C PHE A 17 19.72 -12.50 -5.40
N ASN A 18 20.52 -11.55 -4.91
CA ASN A 18 20.71 -10.23 -5.50
C ASN A 18 19.40 -9.42 -5.65
N LEU A 19 18.45 -9.63 -4.72
CA LEU A 19 17.21 -8.86 -4.66
C LEU A 19 17.36 -7.77 -3.59
N SER A 20 17.10 -6.53 -3.97
CA SER A 20 17.09 -5.38 -3.05
C SER A 20 15.79 -5.32 -2.26
N TRP A 21 15.91 -5.12 -0.95
CA TRP A 21 14.82 -4.98 0.02
C TRP A 21 14.93 -3.62 0.72
N ILE A 22 13.78 -2.98 0.92
CA ILE A 22 13.68 -1.71 1.64
C ILE A 22 13.05 -1.92 3.02
N SER A 23 13.58 -1.23 4.01
CA SER A 23 13.02 -1.21 5.37
C SER A 23 11.70 -0.45 5.40
N ASP A 24 10.71 -0.97 6.12
CA ASP A 24 9.43 -0.31 6.31
C ASP A 24 9.37 0.74 7.43
N ARG A 25 10.50 1.06 8.05
CA ARG A 25 10.59 1.95 9.23
C ARG A 25 9.94 3.33 9.05
N PHE A 26 9.78 3.79 7.81
CA PHE A 26 9.14 5.06 7.45
C PHE A 26 7.90 4.89 6.56
N PHE A 27 7.56 3.65 6.19
CA PHE A 27 6.43 3.35 5.31
C PHE A 27 5.11 3.17 6.06
N SER A 28 5.17 2.57 7.25
CA SER A 28 3.97 2.16 7.98
C SER A 28 4.09 2.37 9.48
N GLY A 29 2.94 2.45 10.15
CA GLY A 29 2.83 2.49 11.61
C GLY A 29 3.19 1.14 12.26
N GLY A 30 2.65 0.83 13.43
CA GLY A 30 2.92 -0.44 14.10
C GLY A 30 4.30 -0.50 14.78
N ALA A 31 4.64 -1.68 15.29
CA ALA A 31 5.88 -1.95 16.00
C ALA A 31 6.65 -3.11 15.34
N PRO A 32 7.99 -3.04 15.30
CA PRO A 32 8.81 -4.14 14.81
C PRO A 32 8.87 -5.28 15.84
N GLY A 33 8.97 -6.50 15.35
CA GLY A 33 9.19 -7.73 16.10
C GLY A 33 10.26 -8.59 15.43
N LEU A 34 10.85 -9.50 16.20
CA LEU A 34 11.80 -10.49 15.71
C LEU A 34 11.14 -11.87 15.71
N VAL A 35 11.45 -12.64 14.68
CA VAL A 35 11.16 -14.07 14.62
C VAL A 35 12.34 -14.79 15.26
N SER A 36 12.09 -15.45 16.39
CA SER A 36 13.09 -16.15 17.21
C SER A 36 13.53 -17.47 16.57
N GLU A 37 12.60 -18.22 15.96
CA GLU A 37 12.87 -19.52 15.31
C GLU A 37 12.27 -19.61 13.90
N PRO A 38 12.92 -19.01 12.88
CA PRO A 38 12.41 -19.04 11.50
C PRO A 38 12.33 -20.43 10.85
N HIS A 39 12.83 -21.49 11.48
CA HIS A 39 12.87 -22.89 11.00
C HIS A 39 13.26 -23.04 9.51
N ASN A 40 12.27 -23.01 8.62
CA ASN A 40 12.43 -23.25 7.18
C ASN A 40 12.68 -21.94 6.38
N PHE A 41 12.55 -20.78 7.01
CA PHE A 41 12.56 -19.46 6.39
C PHE A 41 13.78 -18.65 6.87
N ASP A 42 14.96 -19.01 6.34
CA ASP A 42 16.23 -18.45 6.81
C ASP A 42 16.60 -17.09 6.20
N GLN A 43 15.82 -16.55 5.27
CA GLN A 43 16.15 -15.28 4.62
C GLN A 43 16.02 -14.09 5.58
N GLU A 44 16.73 -12.99 5.29
CA GLU A 44 16.76 -11.81 6.17
C GLU A 44 15.36 -11.20 6.36
N GLN A 45 14.57 -11.06 5.28
CA GLN A 45 13.19 -10.56 5.33
C GLN A 45 12.18 -11.51 6.00
N GLU A 46 12.60 -12.72 6.36
CA GLU A 46 11.76 -13.70 7.04
C GLU A 46 12.01 -13.72 8.56
N ARG A 47 13.06 -13.03 9.02
CA ARG A 47 13.48 -12.97 10.42
C ARG A 47 12.90 -11.79 11.19
N THR A 48 12.29 -10.85 10.49
CA THR A 48 11.63 -9.70 11.09
C THR A 48 10.15 -9.71 10.75
N LEU A 49 9.36 -9.08 11.61
CA LEU A 49 7.96 -8.84 11.35
C LEU A 49 7.57 -7.45 11.84
N ARG A 50 6.52 -6.89 11.23
CA ARG A 50 5.79 -5.77 11.78
C ARG A 50 4.45 -6.24 12.28
N PHE A 51 4.06 -5.76 13.46
CA PHE A 51 2.73 -5.97 13.99
C PHE A 51 2.02 -4.66 14.26
N PHE A 52 0.69 -4.68 14.18
CA PHE A 52 -0.15 -3.50 14.31
C PHE A 52 -1.05 -3.63 15.54
N PRO A 53 -0.67 -3.04 16.68
CA PRO A 53 -1.51 -3.07 17.88
C PRO A 53 -2.87 -2.43 17.62
N ILE A 54 -3.93 -2.96 18.23
CA ILE A 54 -5.30 -2.44 18.11
C ILE A 54 -5.41 -0.96 18.54
N ALA A 55 -4.54 -0.51 19.44
CA ALA A 55 -4.47 0.90 19.84
C ALA A 55 -4.15 1.86 18.67
N MET A 56 -3.61 1.36 17.57
CA MET A 56 -3.33 2.11 16.34
C MET A 56 -4.48 2.08 15.32
N GLY A 57 -5.66 1.65 15.76
CA GLY A 57 -6.84 1.53 14.91
C GLY A 57 -6.94 0.16 14.24
N LYS A 58 -8.13 -0.13 13.74
CA LYS A 58 -8.47 -1.43 13.15
C LYS A 58 -7.79 -1.70 11.81
N LYS A 59 -7.40 -0.65 11.07
CA LYS A 59 -6.92 -0.71 9.67
C LYS A 59 -5.53 -0.09 9.57
N ASN A 60 -4.57 -0.85 9.04
CA ASN A 60 -3.19 -0.41 8.80
C ASN A 60 -2.80 -0.78 7.37
N CYS A 61 -2.21 0.15 6.63
CA CYS A 61 -1.97 -0.03 5.20
C CYS A 61 -0.53 0.27 4.81
N TYR A 62 -0.02 -0.51 3.88
CA TYR A 62 1.11 -0.15 3.03
C TYR A 62 0.54 0.48 1.77
N THR A 63 1.07 1.65 1.45
CA THR A 63 0.63 2.43 0.30
C THR A 63 1.87 2.90 -0.43
N VAL A 64 2.05 2.45 -1.68
CA VAL A 64 3.27 2.70 -2.45
C VAL A 64 2.97 3.14 -3.88
N ASN A 65 3.70 4.13 -4.35
CA ASN A 65 3.55 4.64 -5.71
C ASN A 65 4.08 3.62 -6.72
N VAL A 66 3.24 3.29 -7.71
CA VAL A 66 3.58 2.35 -8.79
C VAL A 66 2.95 2.86 -10.10
N PRO A 67 3.49 2.55 -11.29
CA PRO A 67 2.79 2.84 -12.52
C PRO A 67 1.53 1.98 -12.68
N ASP A 68 0.61 2.38 -13.55
CA ASP A 68 -0.54 1.55 -13.90
C ASP A 68 -0.08 0.24 -14.54
N GLY A 69 -0.75 -0.87 -14.19
CA GLY A 69 -0.43 -2.17 -14.75
C GLY A 69 -0.92 -3.35 -13.92
N ARG A 70 -0.47 -4.54 -14.31
CA ARG A 70 -0.73 -5.79 -13.57
C ARG A 70 0.42 -6.08 -12.63
N TYR A 71 0.09 -6.48 -11.41
CA TYR A 71 1.03 -6.71 -10.35
C TYR A 71 0.84 -8.10 -9.76
N TYR A 72 1.96 -8.78 -9.57
CA TYR A 72 2.09 -9.90 -8.65
C TYR A 72 2.42 -9.33 -7.28
N ILE A 73 1.50 -9.50 -6.33
CA ILE A 73 1.65 -9.03 -4.96
C ILE A 73 1.81 -10.27 -4.09
N ARG A 74 2.90 -10.31 -3.33
CA ARG A 74 3.23 -11.44 -2.46
C ARG A 74 3.52 -10.94 -1.07
N THR A 75 2.93 -11.61 -0.10
CA THR A 75 3.06 -11.33 1.33
C THR A 75 3.63 -12.55 2.01
N PHE A 76 4.61 -12.35 2.88
CA PHE A 76 5.03 -13.36 3.85
C PHE A 76 4.46 -12.99 5.20
N PHE A 77 3.82 -13.92 5.88
CA PHE A 77 3.44 -13.74 7.26
C PHE A 77 3.98 -14.86 8.10
N VAL A 78 4.36 -14.51 9.31
CA VAL A 78 4.99 -15.40 10.27
C VAL A 78 4.51 -14.98 11.66
N TYR A 79 4.17 -15.98 12.46
CA TYR A 79 3.80 -15.78 13.85
C TYR A 79 4.70 -16.66 14.72
N ASP A 80 5.62 -16.02 15.43
CA ASP A 80 6.53 -16.70 16.34
C ASP A 80 6.35 -16.19 17.78
N ASN A 81 5.08 -16.11 18.22
CA ASN A 81 4.74 -15.79 19.60
C ASN A 81 5.39 -14.47 20.11
N TYR A 82 5.58 -13.50 19.20
CA TYR A 82 6.27 -12.24 19.48
C TYR A 82 5.60 -11.42 20.60
N ASP A 83 4.30 -11.66 20.86
CA ASP A 83 3.49 -11.02 21.89
C ASP A 83 3.17 -11.94 23.08
N SER A 84 3.85 -13.08 23.20
CA SER A 84 3.64 -14.09 24.25
C SER A 84 2.25 -14.75 24.26
N ARG A 85 1.44 -14.61 23.20
CA ARG A 85 0.16 -15.31 23.07
C ARG A 85 0.33 -16.73 22.51
N LYS A 86 -0.44 -17.66 23.08
CA LYS A 86 -0.35 -19.09 22.69
C LYS A 86 -1.21 -19.46 21.47
N HIS A 87 -1.59 -18.50 20.63
CA HIS A 87 -2.34 -18.74 19.40
C HIS A 87 -1.94 -17.76 18.31
N SER A 88 -2.04 -18.18 17.04
CA SER A 88 -1.83 -17.29 15.89
C SER A 88 -2.92 -16.21 15.83
N PRO A 89 -2.58 -14.97 15.40
CA PRO A 89 -3.54 -13.90 15.27
C PRO A 89 -4.47 -14.13 14.07
N SER A 90 -5.74 -13.74 14.22
CA SER A 90 -6.70 -13.67 13.12
C SER A 90 -6.86 -12.24 12.62
N PHE A 91 -6.66 -12.02 11.32
CA PHE A 91 -6.83 -10.72 10.68
C PHE A 91 -7.27 -10.90 9.22
N GLU A 92 -7.75 -9.83 8.60
CA GLU A 92 -8.08 -9.82 7.17
C GLU A 92 -7.08 -8.96 6.39
N VAL A 93 -6.96 -9.25 5.11
CA VAL A 93 -6.13 -8.48 4.18
C VAL A 93 -6.99 -7.98 3.03
N SER A 94 -6.84 -6.70 2.70
CA SER A 94 -7.38 -6.13 1.46
C SER A 94 -6.26 -5.67 0.54
N VAL A 95 -6.49 -5.81 -0.76
CA VAL A 95 -5.69 -5.20 -1.82
C VAL A 95 -6.60 -4.30 -2.64
N GLU A 96 -6.20 -3.05 -2.89
CA GLU A 96 -7.01 -2.07 -3.62
C GLU A 96 -8.43 -1.93 -3.05
N GLY A 97 -8.55 -1.87 -1.72
CA GLY A 97 -9.84 -1.79 -1.02
C GLY A 97 -10.70 -3.07 -1.06
N THR A 98 -10.24 -4.12 -1.74
CA THR A 98 -10.96 -5.39 -1.90
C THR A 98 -10.45 -6.42 -0.90
N LEU A 99 -11.32 -7.00 -0.07
CA LEU A 99 -10.94 -8.10 0.81
C LEU A 99 -10.55 -9.33 -0.01
N VAL A 100 -9.34 -9.82 0.19
CA VAL A 100 -8.75 -10.90 -0.62
C VAL A 100 -8.57 -12.20 0.14
N PHE A 101 -8.20 -12.13 1.41
CA PHE A 101 -8.13 -13.30 2.28
C PHE A 101 -8.21 -12.91 3.75
N SER A 102 -8.87 -13.75 4.54
CA SER A 102 -8.59 -13.87 5.97
C SER A 102 -7.25 -14.59 6.11
N TRP A 103 -6.43 -14.28 7.12
CA TRP A 103 -5.23 -15.07 7.42
C TRP A 103 -5.63 -16.51 7.81
N ARG A 104 -5.82 -17.31 6.77
CA ARG A 104 -5.73 -18.76 6.66
C ARG A 104 -4.76 -18.96 5.52
N SER A 105 -3.50 -19.21 5.88
CA SER A 105 -2.47 -19.61 4.93
C SER A 105 -3.02 -20.62 3.91
N PRO A 106 -2.72 -20.51 2.60
CA PRO A 106 -3.09 -21.53 1.62
C PRO A 106 -2.36 -22.87 1.86
N TRP A 107 -1.45 -22.89 2.83
CA TRP A 107 -0.68 -24.05 3.28
C TRP A 107 -1.38 -24.73 4.46
N LEU A 108 -1.16 -26.04 4.59
CA LEU A 108 -1.62 -26.82 5.74
C LEU A 108 -1.16 -26.20 7.07
N ASP A 109 -1.99 -26.34 8.11
CA ASP A 109 -1.83 -25.69 9.43
C ASP A 109 -0.45 -25.93 10.08
N GLU A 110 0.20 -27.06 9.80
CA GLU A 110 1.54 -27.38 10.32
C GLU A 110 2.62 -26.45 9.74
N ASN A 111 2.55 -26.13 8.45
CA ASN A 111 3.51 -25.26 7.78
C ASN A 111 3.19 -23.78 8.03
N ALA A 112 1.90 -23.43 8.04
CA ALA A 112 1.43 -22.06 8.26
C ALA A 112 1.90 -21.45 9.58
N LYS A 113 2.11 -22.27 10.62
CA LYS A 113 2.62 -21.85 11.93
C LYS A 113 4.07 -21.37 11.88
N LEU A 114 4.88 -21.90 10.97
CA LEU A 114 6.30 -21.55 10.82
C LEU A 114 6.50 -20.32 9.92
N GLY A 115 5.43 -19.88 9.25
CA GLY A 115 5.47 -18.84 8.23
C GLY A 115 4.86 -19.34 6.93
N ALA A 116 4.22 -18.43 6.20
CA ALA A 116 3.61 -18.77 4.93
C ALA A 116 3.62 -17.59 3.97
N TYR A 117 3.98 -17.90 2.73
CA TYR A 117 3.80 -17.00 1.60
C TYR A 117 2.38 -17.10 1.07
N SER A 118 1.75 -15.96 0.86
CA SER A 118 0.49 -15.81 0.13
C SER A 118 0.72 -14.83 -0.99
N ASP A 119 0.10 -15.06 -2.14
CA ASP A 119 0.27 -14.19 -3.30
C ASP A 119 -0.98 -14.12 -4.17
N LEU A 120 -1.03 -13.06 -4.97
CA LEU A 120 -2.15 -12.73 -5.83
C LEU A 120 -1.74 -11.89 -7.04
N PHE A 121 -2.64 -11.79 -8.01
CA PHE A 121 -2.52 -10.87 -9.14
C PHE A 121 -3.63 -9.83 -9.13
N ALA A 122 -3.27 -8.55 -9.19
CA ALA A 122 -4.21 -7.43 -9.23
C ALA A 122 -3.80 -6.44 -10.33
N PHE A 123 -4.79 -5.68 -10.84
CA PHE A 123 -4.53 -4.53 -11.69
C PHE A 123 -4.62 -3.25 -10.85
N ILE A 124 -3.65 -2.37 -11.02
CA ILE A 124 -3.56 -1.06 -10.35
C ILE A 124 -3.70 0.01 -11.43
N LYS A 125 -4.54 1.02 -11.19
CA LYS A 125 -4.98 2.00 -12.22
C LYS A 125 -4.91 3.46 -11.78
N ASP A 126 -4.54 3.71 -10.53
CA ASP A 126 -4.54 5.02 -9.89
C ASP A 126 -3.13 5.47 -9.49
N GLY A 127 -2.11 4.70 -9.89
CA GLY A 127 -0.71 4.98 -9.59
C GLY A 127 -0.26 4.61 -8.18
N GLU A 128 -1.09 3.92 -7.37
CA GLU A 128 -0.82 3.69 -5.95
C GLU A 128 -1.29 2.30 -5.49
N ALA A 129 -0.34 1.40 -5.24
CA ALA A 129 -0.66 0.08 -4.70
C ALA A 129 -0.97 0.17 -3.21
N THR A 130 -2.13 -0.33 -2.79
CA THR A 130 -2.54 -0.35 -1.38
C THR A 130 -2.80 -1.77 -0.89
N VAL A 131 -2.07 -2.17 0.15
CA VAL A 131 -2.27 -3.43 0.89
C VAL A 131 -2.59 -3.10 2.35
N CYS A 132 -3.79 -3.43 2.80
CA CYS A 132 -4.23 -3.14 4.16
C CYS A 132 -4.48 -4.41 4.97
N LEU A 133 -4.18 -4.34 6.27
CA LEU A 133 -4.43 -5.38 7.25
C LEU A 133 -5.47 -4.89 8.27
N TYR A 134 -6.45 -5.74 8.55
CA TYR A 134 -7.59 -5.44 9.43
C TYR A 134 -7.57 -6.34 10.66
N SER A 135 -7.54 -5.73 11.83
CA SER A 135 -7.61 -6.46 13.11
C SER A 135 -9.00 -7.11 13.25
N ILE A 136 -9.05 -8.42 13.53
CA ILE A 136 -10.30 -9.09 13.93
C ILE A 136 -10.28 -9.26 15.45
N ALA A 137 -11.35 -8.83 16.12
CA ALA A 137 -11.52 -8.94 17.57
C ALA A 137 -10.34 -8.33 18.36
N THR A 138 -9.51 -9.17 18.99
CA THR A 138 -8.41 -8.75 19.88
C THR A 138 -7.02 -9.03 19.31
N ASP A 139 -6.93 -9.43 18.05
CA ASP A 139 -5.66 -9.86 17.44
C ASP A 139 -5.03 -8.75 16.60
N ALA A 140 -3.74 -8.53 16.85
CA ALA A 140 -2.94 -7.59 16.08
C ALA A 140 -2.52 -8.25 14.77
N PRO A 141 -2.78 -7.63 13.60
CA PRO A 141 -2.25 -8.10 12.35
C PRO A 141 -0.72 -8.07 12.36
N VAL A 142 -0.13 -9.04 11.67
CA VAL A 142 1.32 -9.15 11.47
C VAL A 142 1.64 -9.21 10.00
N ILE A 143 2.88 -8.90 9.61
CA ILE A 143 3.43 -9.14 8.28
C ILE A 143 4.95 -9.20 8.37
N GLY A 144 5.58 -10.18 7.71
CA GLY A 144 7.03 -10.33 7.66
C GLY A 144 7.65 -9.64 6.46
N SER A 145 7.02 -9.78 5.28
CA SER A 145 7.48 -9.08 4.08
C SER A 145 6.37 -8.84 3.06
N LEU A 146 6.56 -7.82 2.21
CA LEU A 146 5.64 -7.45 1.13
C LEU A 146 6.42 -7.20 -0.17
N GLU A 147 6.11 -7.95 -1.21
CA GLU A 147 6.63 -7.76 -2.56
C GLU A 147 5.50 -7.29 -3.49
N ILE A 148 5.77 -6.25 -4.27
CA ILE A 148 4.88 -5.69 -5.28
C ILE A 148 5.66 -5.62 -6.59
N VAL A 149 5.41 -6.58 -7.48
CA VAL A 149 6.18 -6.82 -8.70
C VAL A 149 5.28 -6.61 -9.89
N GLN A 150 5.58 -5.63 -10.74
CA GLN A 150 4.87 -5.44 -11.99
C GLN A 150 5.18 -6.61 -12.93
N VAL A 151 4.13 -7.25 -13.44
CA VAL A 151 4.22 -8.39 -14.35
C VAL A 151 3.62 -8.02 -15.71
N ASP A 152 3.74 -8.94 -16.66
CA ASP A 152 3.11 -8.76 -17.95
C ASP A 152 1.59 -8.61 -17.80
N PRO A 153 0.93 -7.65 -18.49
CA PRO A 153 -0.51 -7.51 -18.43
C PRO A 153 -1.28 -8.79 -18.77
N LEU A 154 -0.71 -9.69 -19.58
CA LEU A 154 -1.31 -10.94 -20.03
C LEU A 154 -1.06 -12.13 -19.08
N SER A 155 -0.23 -11.97 -18.04
CA SER A 155 0.08 -13.04 -17.10
C SER A 155 -1.18 -13.62 -16.43
N TYR A 156 -1.23 -14.95 -16.32
CA TYR A 156 -2.32 -15.74 -15.76
C TYR A 156 -3.67 -15.51 -16.44
N ALA A 157 -3.67 -15.54 -17.78
CA ALA A 157 -4.87 -15.50 -18.61
C ALA A 157 -5.80 -14.30 -18.34
N SER A 158 -5.22 -13.16 -17.94
CA SER A 158 -5.95 -11.94 -17.58
C SER A 158 -7.02 -11.47 -18.58
N PRO A 159 -6.87 -11.64 -19.92
CA PRO A 159 -7.90 -11.21 -20.86
C PRO A 159 -9.23 -11.96 -20.70
N SER A 160 -9.23 -13.11 -20.01
CA SER A 160 -10.43 -13.95 -19.83
C SER A 160 -11.41 -13.41 -18.79
N PHE A 161 -10.94 -12.57 -17.86
CA PHE A 161 -11.74 -12.03 -16.75
C PHE A 161 -11.58 -10.51 -16.54
N GLY A 162 -10.68 -9.87 -17.28
CA GLY A 162 -10.51 -8.42 -17.31
C GLY A 162 -9.74 -7.85 -16.10
N ASN A 163 -9.80 -6.52 -15.97
CA ASN A 163 -8.95 -5.76 -15.04
C ASN A 163 -9.64 -5.43 -13.71
N ASN A 164 -10.80 -6.03 -13.43
CA ASN A 164 -11.61 -5.78 -12.23
C ASN A 164 -11.73 -7.05 -11.37
N VAL A 165 -10.78 -7.96 -11.50
CA VAL A 165 -10.72 -9.23 -10.75
C VAL A 165 -9.31 -9.39 -10.18
N ILE A 166 -9.24 -9.69 -8.90
CA ILE A 166 -8.03 -10.12 -8.22
C ILE A 166 -7.99 -11.65 -8.25
N LEU A 167 -6.88 -12.20 -8.73
CA LEU A 167 -6.62 -13.64 -8.66
C LEU A 167 -5.88 -13.94 -7.36
N VAL A 168 -6.52 -14.58 -6.40
CA VAL A 168 -5.89 -14.97 -5.13
C VAL A 168 -5.45 -16.42 -5.20
N ASN A 169 -4.19 -16.71 -4.91
CA ASN A 169 -3.68 -18.07 -4.90
C ASN A 169 -4.30 -18.88 -3.75
N TYR A 170 -4.94 -20.01 -4.07
CA TYR A 170 -5.49 -20.98 -3.12
C TYR A 170 -4.67 -22.27 -3.03
N GLY A 171 -3.61 -22.38 -3.83
CA GLY A 171 -2.70 -23.51 -3.82
C GLY A 171 -1.98 -23.72 -5.14
N ARG A 172 -0.73 -24.19 -5.05
CA ARG A 172 0.08 -24.66 -6.17
C ARG A 172 0.66 -26.02 -5.85
N LEU A 173 0.23 -27.04 -6.58
CA LEU A 173 0.67 -28.43 -6.40
C LEU A 173 1.74 -28.79 -7.42
N THR A 174 2.83 -29.39 -6.95
CA THR A 174 3.76 -30.16 -7.78
C THR A 174 3.46 -31.65 -7.60
N CYS A 175 3.25 -32.35 -8.72
CA CYS A 175 2.70 -33.70 -8.71
C CYS A 175 3.79 -34.76 -8.83
N GLY A 176 3.92 -35.62 -7.82
CA GLY A 176 4.97 -36.65 -7.80
C GLY A 176 6.35 -36.13 -7.40
N SER A 177 6.45 -34.97 -6.75
CA SER A 177 7.69 -34.47 -6.14
C SER A 177 7.48 -33.97 -4.72
N ASN A 178 8.59 -33.74 -4.03
CA ASN A 178 8.60 -32.95 -2.80
C ASN A 178 8.27 -31.47 -3.13
N SER A 179 7.85 -30.72 -2.12
CA SER A 179 7.67 -29.27 -2.21
C SER A 179 8.99 -28.59 -2.59
N PHE A 180 8.91 -27.49 -3.35
CA PHE A 180 10.08 -26.71 -3.76
C PHE A 180 9.77 -25.21 -3.85
N GLY A 181 10.82 -24.40 -3.90
CA GLY A 181 10.76 -22.93 -3.88
C GLY A 181 11.03 -22.37 -2.48
N PRO A 182 10.74 -21.07 -2.24
CA PRO A 182 11.08 -20.41 -0.98
C PRO A 182 10.50 -21.14 0.24
N GLY A 183 11.35 -21.43 1.22
CA GLY A 183 11.01 -22.21 2.41
C GLY A 183 11.16 -23.74 2.27
N PHE A 184 11.45 -24.25 1.07
CA PHE A 184 11.54 -25.71 0.82
C PHE A 184 12.83 -26.12 0.12
N SER A 185 13.31 -25.33 -0.83
CA SER A 185 14.51 -25.63 -1.61
C SER A 185 15.18 -24.36 -2.14
N ASN A 186 16.36 -24.51 -2.74
CA ASN A 186 17.11 -23.41 -3.36
C ASN A 186 16.80 -23.24 -4.87
N ASP A 187 15.65 -23.73 -5.32
CA ASP A 187 15.22 -23.60 -6.71
C ASP A 187 14.84 -22.16 -7.04
N THR A 188 15.25 -21.70 -8.22
CA THR A 188 14.92 -20.36 -8.69
C THR A 188 13.72 -20.40 -9.62
N ASP A 189 12.65 -19.73 -9.19
CA ASP A 189 11.51 -19.36 -10.03
C ASP A 189 11.53 -17.84 -10.22
N ARG A 190 11.30 -17.37 -11.44
CA ARG A 190 11.32 -15.93 -11.76
C ARG A 190 10.29 -15.14 -10.96
N PHE A 191 9.15 -15.77 -10.64
CA PHE A 191 8.10 -15.16 -9.81
C PHE A 191 8.29 -15.49 -8.32
N GLY A 192 9.29 -16.30 -7.97
CA GLY A 192 9.55 -16.75 -6.60
C GLY A 192 8.41 -17.58 -6.01
N ARG A 193 7.62 -18.29 -6.82
CA ARG A 193 6.51 -19.12 -6.34
C ARG A 193 7.05 -20.31 -5.56
N ALA A 194 6.31 -20.71 -4.54
CA ALA A 194 6.50 -21.97 -3.86
C ALA A 194 5.44 -22.97 -4.33
N TRP A 195 5.84 -24.24 -4.48
CA TRP A 195 5.01 -25.34 -4.93
C TRP A 195 4.96 -26.42 -3.84
N GLN A 196 3.76 -26.81 -3.43
CA GLN A 196 3.57 -27.83 -2.41
C GLN A 196 3.44 -29.22 -3.03
N SER A 197 3.96 -30.22 -2.33
CA SER A 197 3.74 -31.61 -2.71
C SER A 197 2.24 -31.94 -2.73
N ASP A 198 1.83 -32.70 -3.72
CA ASP A 198 0.44 -33.08 -3.94
C ASP A 198 -0.04 -34.23 -3.04
N ILE A 199 0.86 -34.85 -2.26
CA ILE A 199 0.62 -36.06 -1.46
C ILE A 199 -0.61 -35.99 -0.54
N ASN A 200 -0.93 -34.80 -0.02
CA ASN A 200 -2.06 -34.57 0.88
C ASN A 200 -3.38 -34.24 0.17
N PHE A 201 -3.34 -34.05 -1.16
CA PHE A 201 -4.48 -33.64 -1.99
C PHE A 201 -4.99 -34.78 -2.89
N VAL A 202 -4.16 -35.80 -3.11
CA VAL A 202 -4.54 -37.02 -3.85
C VAL A 202 -5.41 -37.91 -2.96
N ASN A 203 -6.56 -38.35 -3.48
CA ASN A 203 -7.53 -39.14 -2.71
C ASN A 203 -7.01 -40.54 -2.33
N SER A 204 -6.14 -41.17 -3.12
CA SER A 204 -5.51 -42.47 -2.80
C SER A 204 -4.18 -42.66 -3.55
N LEU A 205 -3.17 -43.14 -2.84
CA LEU A 205 -1.82 -43.39 -3.36
C LEU A 205 -1.54 -44.87 -3.71
N GLU A 206 -2.45 -45.81 -3.38
CA GLU A 206 -2.20 -47.26 -3.50
C GLU A 206 -1.95 -47.74 -4.93
N ARG A 207 -2.33 -46.94 -5.94
CA ARG A 207 -2.19 -47.27 -7.37
C ARG A 207 -1.47 -46.19 -8.16
N THR A 208 -0.80 -45.27 -7.48
CA THR A 208 -0.05 -44.19 -8.13
C THR A 208 1.39 -44.60 -8.37
N HIS A 209 1.98 -44.08 -9.44
CA HIS A 209 3.38 -44.23 -9.77
C HIS A 209 3.93 -42.85 -10.15
N VAL A 210 5.14 -42.54 -9.70
CA VAL A 210 5.82 -41.28 -10.02
C VAL A 210 6.75 -41.54 -11.19
N LEU A 211 6.59 -40.74 -12.24
CA LEU A 211 7.56 -40.64 -13.32
C LEU A 211 8.48 -39.46 -13.07
N SER A 212 9.77 -39.64 -13.39
CA SER A 212 10.74 -38.57 -13.34
C SER A 212 11.69 -38.64 -14.53
N THR A 213 12.22 -37.50 -14.92
CA THR A 213 13.18 -37.41 -16.02
C THR A 213 14.26 -36.38 -15.74
N GLN A 214 15.45 -36.64 -16.29
CA GLN A 214 16.57 -35.69 -16.33
C GLN A 214 16.66 -34.97 -17.68
N ASN A 215 15.78 -35.33 -18.64
CA ASN A 215 15.73 -34.67 -19.93
C ASN A 215 15.23 -33.23 -19.77
N LEU A 216 15.76 -32.34 -20.61
CA LEU A 216 15.29 -30.97 -20.70
C LEU A 216 13.85 -30.93 -21.22
N ILE A 217 12.97 -30.24 -20.49
CA ILE A 217 11.59 -29.99 -20.92
C ILE A 217 11.53 -28.67 -21.70
N LYS A 218 11.17 -28.74 -22.97
CA LYS A 218 11.01 -27.59 -23.85
C LYS A 218 9.78 -26.76 -23.48
N SER A 219 9.74 -25.49 -23.92
CA SER A 219 8.62 -24.57 -23.71
C SER A 219 8.30 -24.27 -22.23
N THR A 220 9.27 -24.48 -21.35
CA THR A 220 9.27 -24.01 -19.96
C THR A 220 9.87 -22.60 -19.89
N ASP A 221 9.64 -21.90 -18.77
CA ASP A 221 10.15 -20.55 -18.52
C ASP A 221 9.84 -19.54 -19.66
N GLN A 222 8.67 -19.69 -20.30
CA GLN A 222 8.22 -18.81 -21.37
C GLN A 222 7.36 -17.67 -20.84
N ALA A 223 7.43 -16.52 -21.52
CA ALA A 223 6.45 -15.46 -21.33
C ALA A 223 5.02 -16.01 -21.52
N HIS A 224 4.01 -15.53 -20.79
CA HIS A 224 4.06 -14.41 -19.84
C HIS A 224 4.22 -14.85 -18.36
N ASP A 225 4.27 -16.15 -18.10
CA ASP A 225 4.11 -16.72 -16.75
C ASP A 225 5.36 -17.44 -16.19
N TYR A 226 6.34 -17.71 -17.06
CA TYR A 226 7.68 -18.17 -16.67
C TYR A 226 7.69 -19.39 -15.73
N PHE A 227 6.87 -20.41 -16.00
CA PHE A 227 6.78 -21.59 -15.14
C PHE A 227 8.11 -22.37 -15.08
N PRO A 228 8.56 -22.79 -13.87
CA PRO A 228 9.87 -23.38 -13.68
C PRO A 228 9.98 -24.75 -14.36
N PRO A 229 11.13 -25.09 -14.98
CA PRO A 229 11.32 -26.40 -15.61
C PRO A 229 11.15 -27.59 -14.66
N HIS A 230 11.56 -27.42 -13.40
CA HIS A 230 11.47 -28.45 -12.35
C HIS A 230 10.04 -28.99 -12.19
N LEU A 231 9.02 -28.14 -12.33
CA LEU A 231 7.61 -28.54 -12.28
C LEU A 231 7.27 -29.65 -13.27
N TYR A 232 7.90 -29.67 -14.44
CA TYR A 232 7.58 -30.60 -15.53
C TYR A 232 8.52 -31.82 -15.58
N GLN A 233 9.49 -31.92 -14.67
CA GLN A 233 10.43 -33.06 -14.63
C GLN A 233 9.90 -34.25 -13.84
N THR A 234 8.82 -34.06 -13.08
CA THR A 234 8.13 -35.11 -12.34
C THR A 234 6.65 -35.11 -12.69
N ALA A 235 6.03 -36.28 -12.65
CA ALA A 235 4.60 -36.41 -12.86
C ALA A 235 4.02 -37.57 -12.05
N LEU A 236 2.77 -37.43 -11.61
CA LEU A 236 2.00 -38.52 -11.04
C LEU A 236 1.17 -39.21 -12.14
N THR A 237 1.26 -40.53 -12.20
CA THR A 237 0.47 -41.41 -13.09
C THR A 237 -0.09 -42.58 -12.28
N LEU A 238 -0.86 -43.46 -12.92
CA LEU A 238 -1.33 -44.71 -12.33
C LEU A 238 -0.48 -45.90 -12.79
N THR A 239 -0.46 -46.97 -11.99
CA THR A 239 0.14 -48.26 -12.34
C THR A 239 -0.71 -49.10 -13.30
N SER A 240 -2.01 -48.80 -13.37
CA SER A 240 -2.98 -49.47 -14.23
C SER A 240 -4.10 -48.50 -14.63
N LYS A 241 -4.94 -48.88 -15.61
CA LYS A 241 -6.07 -48.04 -16.03
C LYS A 241 -6.99 -47.72 -14.85
N GLY A 242 -7.39 -46.47 -14.74
CA GLY A 242 -8.23 -45.99 -13.65
C GLY A 242 -8.40 -44.49 -13.71
N GLN A 243 -8.67 -43.89 -12.54
CA GLN A 243 -8.77 -42.45 -12.39
C GLN A 243 -7.84 -41.94 -11.29
N LEU A 244 -7.24 -40.79 -11.51
CA LEU A 244 -6.53 -40.03 -10.49
C LEU A 244 -7.46 -38.92 -10.00
N GLU A 245 -7.63 -38.76 -8.67
CA GLU A 245 -8.55 -37.78 -8.09
C GLU A 245 -7.81 -36.88 -7.09
N TYR A 246 -7.92 -35.57 -7.31
CA TYR A 246 -7.50 -34.53 -6.40
C TYR A 246 -8.70 -33.85 -5.76
N ARG A 247 -8.54 -33.45 -4.49
CA ARG A 247 -9.54 -32.67 -3.73
C ARG A 247 -8.88 -31.42 -3.19
N LEU A 248 -9.24 -30.27 -3.75
CA LEU A 248 -8.68 -28.98 -3.36
C LEU A 248 -9.66 -28.22 -2.47
N PRO A 249 -9.27 -27.80 -1.26
CA PRO A 249 -10.12 -26.98 -0.40
C PRO A 249 -10.35 -25.60 -1.02
N VAL A 250 -11.59 -25.12 -0.95
CA VAL A 250 -12.02 -23.82 -1.49
C VAL A 250 -13.12 -23.22 -0.64
N ASP A 251 -13.35 -21.93 -0.82
CA ASP A 251 -14.52 -21.24 -0.28
C ASP A 251 -15.71 -21.36 -1.24
N THR A 252 -16.90 -21.38 -0.66
CA THR A 252 -18.16 -21.43 -1.43
C THR A 252 -18.52 -20.05 -1.98
N ARG A 253 -19.30 -20.03 -3.07
CA ARG A 253 -19.85 -18.83 -3.74
C ARG A 253 -18.78 -17.96 -4.42
N LEU A 254 -17.65 -18.56 -4.76
CA LEU A 254 -16.61 -17.94 -5.57
C LEU A 254 -16.37 -18.75 -6.85
N ASP A 255 -15.79 -18.06 -7.83
CA ASP A 255 -15.28 -18.65 -9.06
C ASP A 255 -13.81 -19.01 -8.86
N TYR A 256 -13.37 -20.11 -9.47
CA TYR A 256 -12.00 -20.59 -9.35
C TYR A 256 -11.40 -20.94 -10.71
N MET A 257 -10.24 -20.36 -11.01
CA MET A 257 -9.45 -20.73 -12.18
C MET A 257 -8.44 -21.81 -11.78
N LEU A 258 -8.54 -22.94 -12.46
CA LEU A 258 -7.65 -24.07 -12.36
C LEU A 258 -6.64 -24.01 -13.50
N TRP A 259 -5.36 -24.15 -13.18
CA TRP A 259 -4.29 -24.37 -14.15
C TRP A 259 -3.79 -25.79 -14.04
N PHE A 260 -3.62 -26.43 -15.19
CA PHE A 260 -3.13 -27.79 -15.32
C PHE A 260 -1.82 -27.79 -16.09
N HIS A 261 -0.81 -28.42 -15.49
CA HIS A 261 0.53 -28.51 -16.04
C HIS A 261 0.82 -29.94 -16.44
N PHE A 262 1.22 -30.10 -17.70
CA PHE A 262 1.51 -31.39 -18.32
C PHE A 262 2.83 -31.36 -19.08
N ALA A 263 3.52 -32.48 -19.11
CA ALA A 263 4.59 -32.79 -20.04
C ALA A 263 4.65 -34.32 -20.18
N GLU A 264 4.61 -34.83 -21.41
CA GLU A 264 4.76 -36.26 -21.64
C GLU A 264 6.24 -36.62 -21.46
N ILE A 265 6.57 -37.17 -20.29
CA ILE A 265 7.93 -37.54 -19.88
C ILE A 265 8.17 -39.05 -19.94
N ASP A 266 7.14 -39.85 -20.24
CA ASP A 266 7.27 -41.29 -20.42
C ASP A 266 7.83 -41.60 -21.82
N PRO A 267 9.05 -42.16 -21.93
CA PRO A 267 9.65 -42.44 -23.24
C PRO A 267 8.92 -43.55 -24.00
N SER A 268 8.05 -44.33 -23.34
CA SER A 268 7.23 -45.34 -24.02
C SER A 268 6.09 -44.72 -24.84
N ILE A 269 5.71 -43.48 -24.55
CA ILE A 269 4.69 -42.72 -25.28
C ILE A 269 5.37 -41.89 -26.38
N ASN A 270 5.25 -42.35 -27.61
CA ASN A 270 5.95 -41.83 -28.79
C ASN A 270 5.05 -41.53 -30.00
N ALA A 271 3.73 -41.65 -29.85
CA ALA A 271 2.77 -41.30 -30.88
C ALA A 271 1.44 -40.79 -30.29
N PRO A 272 0.68 -39.96 -31.03
CA PRO A 272 -0.67 -39.56 -30.63
C PRO A 272 -1.59 -40.77 -30.36
N GLY A 273 -2.53 -40.63 -29.43
CA GLY A 273 -3.53 -41.63 -29.10
C GLY A 273 -3.07 -42.74 -28.15
N GLN A 274 -1.78 -42.80 -27.80
CA GLN A 274 -1.26 -43.79 -26.85
C GLN A 274 -1.65 -43.48 -25.39
N ARG A 275 -1.69 -42.19 -25.03
CA ARG A 275 -2.18 -41.70 -23.75
C ARG A 275 -3.27 -40.66 -23.97
N VAL A 276 -4.50 -41.02 -23.63
CA VAL A 276 -5.67 -40.15 -23.74
C VAL A 276 -6.48 -40.25 -22.46
N PHE A 277 -6.83 -39.12 -21.85
CA PHE A 277 -7.64 -39.09 -20.64
C PHE A 277 -8.52 -37.86 -20.58
N ASP A 278 -9.67 -38.00 -19.93
CA ASP A 278 -10.61 -36.90 -19.72
C ASP A 278 -10.30 -36.20 -18.39
N ILE A 279 -10.39 -34.87 -18.38
CA ILE A 279 -10.40 -34.05 -17.18
C ILE A 279 -11.86 -33.80 -16.80
N ILE A 280 -12.21 -34.20 -15.59
CA ILE A 280 -13.52 -34.00 -14.99
C ILE A 280 -13.35 -33.09 -13.77
N VAL A 281 -14.01 -31.94 -13.77
CA VAL A 281 -14.03 -30.98 -12.65
C VAL A 281 -15.43 -30.97 -12.07
N ASN A 282 -15.57 -31.29 -10.78
CA ASN A 282 -16.86 -31.37 -10.07
C ASN A 282 -17.91 -32.20 -10.83
N ASP A 283 -17.50 -33.38 -11.29
CA ASP A 283 -18.33 -34.34 -12.03
C ASP A 283 -18.76 -33.89 -13.44
N ILE A 284 -18.21 -32.79 -13.95
CA ILE A 284 -18.40 -32.31 -15.32
C ILE A 284 -17.15 -32.62 -16.14
N ASN A 285 -17.27 -33.34 -17.25
CA ASN A 285 -16.18 -33.53 -18.20
C ASN A 285 -15.92 -32.22 -18.95
N VAL A 286 -14.75 -31.63 -18.75
CA VAL A 286 -14.41 -30.29 -19.24
C VAL A 286 -13.45 -30.32 -20.42
N HIS A 287 -12.62 -31.36 -20.53
CA HIS A 287 -11.64 -31.46 -21.61
C HIS A 287 -11.07 -32.86 -21.76
N GLN A 288 -10.71 -33.26 -22.99
CA GLN A 288 -9.97 -34.49 -23.26
C GLN A 288 -8.54 -34.14 -23.64
N ILE A 289 -7.57 -34.82 -23.01
CA ILE A 289 -6.15 -34.55 -23.14
C ILE A 289 -5.46 -35.67 -23.91
N ASP A 290 -4.65 -35.29 -24.91
CA ASP A 290 -3.60 -36.11 -25.52
C ASP A 290 -2.35 -35.23 -25.64
N ILE A 291 -1.47 -35.31 -24.64
CA ILE A 291 -0.31 -34.40 -24.52
C ILE A 291 0.62 -34.56 -25.73
N PHE A 292 0.87 -35.79 -26.18
CA PHE A 292 1.76 -36.05 -27.31
C PHE A 292 1.19 -35.44 -28.60
N LYS A 293 -0.12 -35.51 -28.81
CA LYS A 293 -0.77 -34.86 -29.96
C LYS A 293 -0.62 -33.34 -29.94
N GLU A 294 -0.73 -32.72 -28.77
CA GLU A 294 -0.68 -31.26 -28.63
C GLU A 294 0.75 -30.72 -28.77
N VAL A 295 1.74 -31.35 -28.13
CA VAL A 295 3.10 -30.80 -28.03
C VAL A 295 4.24 -31.83 -28.21
N GLY A 296 3.93 -33.11 -28.37
CA GLY A 296 4.92 -34.19 -28.39
C GLY A 296 5.48 -34.53 -27.00
N SER A 297 6.60 -35.26 -26.95
CA SER A 297 7.29 -35.61 -25.69
C SER A 297 8.23 -34.50 -25.23
N PHE A 298 8.51 -34.48 -23.92
CA PHE A 298 9.46 -33.57 -23.26
C PHE A 298 9.25 -32.09 -23.61
N THR A 299 7.99 -31.68 -23.77
CA THR A 299 7.57 -30.31 -24.01
C THR A 299 6.42 -29.98 -23.07
N ALA A 300 6.48 -28.81 -22.43
CA ALA A 300 5.44 -28.36 -21.51
C ALA A 300 4.15 -28.00 -22.26
N PHE A 301 3.03 -28.52 -21.76
CA PHE A 301 1.67 -28.21 -22.16
C PHE A 301 0.90 -27.68 -20.95
N ARG A 302 0.13 -26.62 -21.17
CA ARG A 302 -0.60 -25.91 -20.12
C ARG A 302 -2.03 -25.74 -20.59
N TRP A 303 -2.96 -25.98 -19.69
CA TRP A 303 -4.37 -25.77 -19.95
C TRP A 303 -5.04 -25.19 -18.72
N GLN A 304 -6.06 -24.34 -18.92
CA GLN A 304 -6.77 -23.69 -17.84
C GLN A 304 -8.29 -23.87 -17.98
N HIS A 305 -8.98 -23.88 -16.86
CA HIS A 305 -10.44 -23.94 -16.79
C HIS A 305 -10.96 -23.13 -15.62
N THR A 306 -12.06 -22.40 -15.82
CA THR A 306 -12.72 -21.68 -14.73
C THR A 306 -13.97 -22.44 -14.29
N ALA A 307 -13.99 -22.86 -13.02
CA ALA A 307 -15.14 -23.42 -12.35
C ALA A 307 -15.94 -22.29 -11.69
N HIS A 308 -17.19 -22.12 -12.09
CA HIS A 308 -18.03 -21.01 -11.65
C HIS A 308 -18.92 -21.37 -10.46
N ASN A 309 -19.09 -20.39 -9.56
CA ASN A 309 -20.04 -20.34 -8.46
C ASN A 309 -20.13 -21.63 -7.66
N LEU A 310 -19.02 -21.99 -7.01
CA LEU A 310 -18.92 -23.26 -6.30
C LEU A 310 -19.85 -23.32 -5.09
N THR A 311 -20.62 -24.40 -4.97
CA THR A 311 -21.50 -24.62 -3.82
C THR A 311 -20.85 -25.46 -2.72
N LYS A 312 -19.78 -26.18 -3.04
CA LYS A 312 -19.04 -27.07 -2.13
C LYS A 312 -17.74 -26.41 -1.71
N SER A 313 -17.28 -26.72 -0.50
CA SER A 313 -15.98 -26.27 0.04
C SER A 313 -14.78 -27.06 -0.50
N THR A 314 -14.97 -27.80 -1.60
CA THR A 314 -13.93 -28.63 -2.20
C THR A 314 -14.16 -28.73 -3.71
N ILE A 315 -13.13 -28.49 -4.50
CA ILE A 315 -13.08 -28.82 -5.93
C ILE A 315 -12.56 -30.25 -6.07
N SER A 316 -13.33 -31.10 -6.75
CA SER A 316 -12.87 -32.42 -7.18
C SER A 316 -12.35 -32.34 -8.61
N ILE A 317 -11.10 -32.74 -8.81
CA ILE A 317 -10.45 -32.85 -10.13
C ILE A 317 -10.16 -34.33 -10.36
N LYS A 318 -10.74 -34.91 -11.40
CA LYS A 318 -10.51 -36.31 -11.78
C LYS A 318 -9.90 -36.39 -13.17
N LEU A 319 -8.83 -37.15 -13.32
CA LEU A 319 -8.24 -37.52 -14.61
C LEU A 319 -8.61 -38.98 -14.88
N VAL A 320 -9.47 -39.22 -15.87
CA VAL A 320 -10.04 -40.55 -16.16
C VAL A 320 -9.45 -41.10 -17.44
N ALA A 321 -8.81 -42.27 -17.36
CA ALA A 321 -8.16 -42.91 -18.51
C ALA A 321 -9.16 -43.28 -19.62
N VAL A 322 -8.88 -42.86 -20.85
CA VAL A 322 -9.51 -43.37 -22.08
C VAL A 322 -8.56 -44.39 -22.74
N HIS A 323 -7.32 -43.99 -23.01
CA HIS A 323 -6.21 -44.83 -23.46
C HIS A 323 -4.96 -44.61 -22.58
N GLY A 324 -4.21 -45.69 -22.30
CA GLY A 324 -3.08 -45.63 -21.38
C GLY A 324 -3.51 -45.30 -19.94
N THR A 325 -2.68 -44.57 -19.20
CA THR A 325 -2.94 -44.05 -17.85
C THR A 325 -2.86 -42.52 -17.85
N PRO A 326 -3.61 -41.80 -17.00
CA PRO A 326 -3.50 -40.34 -16.92
C PRO A 326 -2.12 -39.93 -16.39
N LEU A 327 -1.73 -38.69 -16.66
CA LEU A 327 -0.47 -38.09 -16.18
C LEU A 327 -0.71 -36.63 -15.83
N ILE A 328 -0.12 -36.14 -14.74
CA ILE A 328 -0.14 -34.73 -14.38
C ILE A 328 1.16 -34.31 -13.68
N ASN A 329 1.66 -33.12 -13.99
CA ASN A 329 2.91 -32.57 -13.44
C ASN A 329 2.63 -31.50 -12.37
N GLY A 330 1.55 -30.75 -12.50
CA GLY A 330 1.20 -29.72 -11.53
C GLY A 330 -0.23 -29.20 -11.68
N VAL A 331 -0.73 -28.61 -10.61
CA VAL A 331 -2.06 -27.97 -10.57
C VAL A 331 -1.98 -26.66 -9.80
N GLU A 332 -2.57 -25.59 -10.30
CA GLU A 332 -2.80 -24.38 -9.52
C GLU A 332 -4.29 -24.07 -9.39
N ASN A 333 -4.65 -23.41 -8.30
CA ASN A 333 -6.00 -22.97 -8.01
C ASN A 333 -6.00 -21.50 -7.59
N TYR A 334 -6.74 -20.66 -8.32
CA TYR A 334 -6.90 -19.24 -8.00
C TYR A 334 -8.36 -18.89 -7.80
N ALA A 335 -8.72 -18.25 -6.69
CA ALA A 335 -10.01 -17.61 -6.53
C ALA A 335 -10.08 -16.33 -7.37
N LEU A 336 -11.19 -16.12 -8.07
CA LEU A 336 -11.49 -14.90 -8.80
C LEU A 336 -12.33 -14.02 -7.90
N ILE A 337 -11.71 -12.97 -7.34
CA ILE A 337 -12.37 -12.03 -6.44
C ILE A 337 -12.65 -10.73 -7.21
N PRO A 338 -13.92 -10.39 -7.46
CA PRO A 338 -14.27 -9.10 -8.06
C PRO A 338 -13.75 -7.96 -7.19
N MET A 339 -13.12 -6.97 -7.82
CA MET A 339 -12.65 -5.78 -7.11
C MET A 339 -13.84 -4.99 -6.55
N ASP A 340 -13.70 -4.55 -5.31
CA ASP A 340 -14.65 -3.67 -4.65
C ASP A 340 -14.57 -2.25 -5.22
N LEU A 341 -15.61 -1.46 -4.99
CA LEU A 341 -15.66 -0.08 -5.44
C LEU A 341 -14.74 0.80 -4.59
N ALA A 342 -13.84 1.53 -5.24
CA ALA A 342 -12.96 2.50 -4.61
C ALA A 342 -13.65 3.86 -4.41
N THR A 343 -13.11 4.66 -3.49
CA THR A 343 -13.49 6.07 -3.35
C THR A 343 -12.98 6.89 -4.52
N VAL A 344 -13.76 7.89 -4.95
CA VAL A 344 -13.31 8.83 -5.99
C VAL A 344 -11.97 9.47 -5.61
N THR A 345 -10.99 9.42 -6.52
CA THR A 345 -9.58 9.80 -6.25
C THR A 345 -9.41 11.23 -5.73
N SER A 346 -10.20 12.19 -6.22
CA SER A 346 -10.17 13.57 -5.73
C SER A 346 -10.64 13.69 -4.27
N GLU A 347 -11.58 12.85 -3.85
CA GLU A 347 -12.06 12.81 -2.47
C GLU A 347 -11.07 12.10 -1.55
N VAL A 348 -10.39 11.05 -2.04
CA VAL A 348 -9.27 10.42 -1.31
C VAL A 348 -8.20 11.45 -1.01
N ALA A 349 -7.78 12.24 -2.01
CA ALA A 349 -6.80 13.31 -1.82
C ALA A 349 -7.29 14.39 -0.82
N ALA A 350 -8.57 14.78 -0.90
CA ALA A 350 -9.18 15.72 0.04
C ALA A 350 -9.12 15.21 1.49
N MET A 351 -9.43 13.93 1.69
CA MET A 351 -9.41 13.30 3.02
C MET A 351 -8.01 13.07 3.55
N ARG A 352 -7.02 12.78 2.71
CA ARG A 352 -5.61 12.73 3.12
C ARG A 352 -5.12 14.11 3.58
N ALA A 353 -5.45 15.16 2.83
CA ALA A 353 -5.13 16.54 3.24
C ALA A 353 -5.81 16.90 4.57
N LEU A 354 -7.05 16.47 4.79
CA LEU A 354 -7.75 16.64 6.07
C LEU A 354 -7.06 15.87 7.20
N LYS A 355 -6.68 14.61 6.97
CA LYS A 355 -5.96 13.77 7.93
C LYS A 355 -4.69 14.48 8.43
N GLU A 356 -3.89 14.97 7.49
CA GLU A 356 -2.62 15.66 7.76
C GLU A 356 -2.85 16.99 8.48
N SER A 357 -3.79 17.80 7.99
CA SER A 357 -4.05 19.13 8.51
C SER A 357 -4.60 19.09 9.94
N LEU A 358 -5.52 18.16 10.22
CA LEU A 358 -6.14 18.00 11.53
C LEU A 358 -5.33 17.13 12.51
N ARG A 359 -4.19 16.58 12.05
CA ARG A 359 -3.34 15.63 12.80
C ARG A 359 -4.18 14.50 13.40
N ILE A 360 -5.04 13.90 12.57
CA ILE A 360 -5.93 12.83 12.98
C ILE A 360 -5.11 11.71 13.64
N PRO A 361 -5.43 11.31 14.89
CA PRO A 361 -4.64 10.32 15.60
C PRO A 361 -4.83 8.92 15.00
N ASP A 362 -3.76 8.12 14.97
CA ASP A 362 -3.75 6.79 14.36
C ASP A 362 -4.87 5.88 14.86
N ARG A 363 -5.27 6.01 16.14
CA ARG A 363 -6.37 5.24 16.75
C ARG A 363 -7.69 5.28 15.97
N MET A 364 -7.93 6.31 15.17
CA MET A 364 -9.13 6.45 14.33
C MET A 364 -9.08 5.57 13.06
N GLY A 365 -7.93 4.95 12.75
CA GLY A 365 -7.81 4.01 11.64
C GLY A 365 -7.97 4.62 10.26
N TRP A 366 -7.69 5.92 10.10
CA TRP A 366 -7.75 6.64 8.81
C TRP A 366 -6.59 6.25 7.89
N ASN A 367 -6.54 4.99 7.44
CA ASN A 367 -5.49 4.46 6.55
C ASN A 367 -6.12 3.84 5.28
N GLY A 368 -5.41 3.88 4.15
CA GLY A 368 -5.88 3.33 2.88
C GLY A 368 -7.04 4.11 2.25
N ASP A 369 -7.97 3.41 1.59
CA ASP A 369 -9.17 4.01 1.01
C ASP A 369 -10.19 4.42 2.12
N PRO A 370 -10.81 5.62 2.06
CA PRO A 370 -11.76 6.09 3.07
C PRO A 370 -13.09 5.32 3.15
N CYS A 371 -13.54 4.71 2.06
CA CYS A 371 -14.85 4.07 1.94
C CYS A 371 -14.79 2.57 1.62
N ALA A 372 -13.62 2.06 1.21
CA ALA A 372 -13.43 0.65 0.89
C ALA A 372 -12.71 -0.11 2.03
N PRO A 373 -13.14 -1.34 2.36
CA PRO A 373 -14.14 -2.16 1.65
C PRO A 373 -15.58 -1.70 1.88
N SER A 374 -16.39 -1.72 0.80
CA SER A 374 -17.76 -1.19 0.77
C SER A 374 -18.74 -1.96 1.67
N THR A 375 -18.38 -3.20 2.02
CA THR A 375 -19.27 -4.13 2.72
C THR A 375 -19.39 -3.88 4.22
N TRP A 376 -18.38 -3.28 4.88
CA TRP A 376 -18.46 -3.06 6.33
C TRP A 376 -17.49 -2.02 6.92
N ASP A 377 -16.58 -1.39 6.16
CA ASP A 377 -15.59 -0.49 6.76
C ASP A 377 -15.29 0.80 5.98
N ALA A 378 -15.98 1.88 6.38
CA ALA A 378 -15.52 3.25 6.13
C ALA A 378 -14.68 3.75 7.32
N TRP A 379 -13.79 4.71 7.05
CA TRP A 379 -13.04 5.42 8.09
C TRP A 379 -13.96 5.91 9.22
N GLU A 380 -13.47 5.89 10.46
CA GLU A 380 -14.25 6.34 11.61
C GLU A 380 -14.73 7.78 11.41
N GLY A 381 -16.05 8.00 11.57
CA GLY A 381 -16.67 9.30 11.35
C GLY A 381 -16.98 9.63 9.89
N VAL A 382 -16.65 8.75 8.94
CA VAL A 382 -16.95 8.93 7.50
C VAL A 382 -18.14 8.07 7.10
N THR A 383 -19.07 8.62 6.31
CA THR A 383 -20.14 7.85 5.68
C THR A 383 -20.12 8.05 4.18
N CYS A 384 -20.16 6.92 3.47
CA CYS A 384 -20.03 6.87 2.03
C CYS A 384 -21.29 6.30 1.37
N TYR A 385 -21.54 6.74 0.13
CA TYR A 385 -22.58 6.18 -0.73
C TYR A 385 -22.02 6.02 -2.14
N TYR A 386 -22.75 5.26 -2.96
CA TYR A 386 -22.48 5.21 -4.39
C TYR A 386 -22.63 6.60 -5.03
N ASN A 387 -21.74 6.89 -5.98
CA ASN A 387 -21.94 8.00 -6.89
C ASN A 387 -23.20 7.75 -7.77
N LYS A 388 -23.61 8.77 -8.53
CA LYS A 388 -24.85 8.71 -9.33
C LYS A 388 -24.89 7.53 -10.31
N ASP A 389 -23.73 7.14 -10.84
CA ASP A 389 -23.60 6.09 -11.85
C ASP A 389 -23.29 4.70 -11.23
N SER A 390 -23.16 4.62 -9.90
CA SER A 390 -22.77 3.40 -9.16
C SER A 390 -21.43 2.79 -9.60
N THR A 391 -20.48 3.64 -10.00
CA THR A 391 -19.14 3.25 -10.48
C THR A 391 -18.02 3.54 -9.48
N ALA A 392 -18.30 4.28 -8.41
CA ALA A 392 -17.35 4.61 -7.35
C ALA A 392 -18.11 4.99 -6.06
N LEU A 393 -17.38 5.08 -4.94
CA LEU A 393 -17.87 5.58 -3.67
C LEU A 393 -17.54 7.07 -3.50
N VAL A 394 -18.47 7.81 -2.90
CA VAL A 394 -18.32 9.23 -2.55
C VAL A 394 -18.65 9.44 -1.07
N ILE A 395 -17.94 10.39 -0.47
CA ILE A 395 -18.03 10.76 0.94
C ILE A 395 -19.09 11.83 1.08
N THR A 396 -20.08 11.55 1.93
CA THR A 396 -21.26 12.42 2.08
C THR A 396 -21.43 12.96 3.48
N HIS A 397 -20.97 12.23 4.50
CA HIS A 397 -21.03 12.67 5.88
C HIS A 397 -19.64 12.55 6.52
N LEU A 398 -19.24 13.60 7.21
CA LEU A 398 -18.02 13.65 8.00
C LEU A 398 -18.38 14.12 9.42
N ASN A 399 -18.12 13.28 10.41
CA ASN A 399 -18.26 13.60 11.82
C ASN A 399 -16.94 13.32 12.56
N LEU A 400 -16.28 14.39 12.95
CA LEU A 400 -15.08 14.38 13.79
C LEU A 400 -15.29 15.16 15.08
N SER A 401 -16.54 15.37 15.49
CA SER A 401 -16.87 16.16 16.66
C SER A 401 -16.25 15.60 17.94
N SER A 402 -15.92 16.47 18.90
CA SER A 402 -15.50 16.09 20.25
C SER A 402 -14.24 15.21 20.33
N ASN A 403 -13.29 15.38 19.42
CA ASN A 403 -12.08 14.55 19.33
C ASN A 403 -10.78 15.26 19.77
N SER A 404 -10.89 16.47 20.34
CA SER A 404 -9.74 17.31 20.71
C SER A 404 -8.75 17.54 19.55
N LEU A 405 -9.26 17.54 18.31
CA LEU A 405 -8.45 17.73 17.11
C LEU A 405 -7.94 19.17 17.03
N ARG A 406 -6.78 19.35 16.39
CA ARG A 406 -6.10 20.65 16.22
C ARG A 406 -5.72 20.85 14.77
N GLY A 407 -5.45 22.09 14.39
CA GLY A 407 -5.09 22.46 13.02
C GLY A 407 -6.23 23.19 12.33
N SER A 408 -6.16 23.31 11.01
CA SER A 408 -7.12 24.08 10.21
C SER A 408 -7.89 23.20 9.24
N ILE A 409 -9.05 23.67 8.80
CA ILE A 409 -9.79 22.97 7.74
C ILE A 409 -9.05 23.25 6.42
N PRO A 410 -8.57 22.23 5.68
CA PRO A 410 -7.87 22.45 4.43
C PRO A 410 -8.84 22.85 3.31
N THR A 411 -8.38 23.67 2.38
CA THR A 411 -9.16 24.10 1.19
C THR A 411 -9.58 22.91 0.32
N GLY A 412 -8.76 21.86 0.26
CA GLY A 412 -9.04 20.64 -0.52
C GLY A 412 -10.30 19.89 -0.08
N LEU A 413 -10.82 20.11 1.14
CA LEU A 413 -12.06 19.48 1.60
C LEU A 413 -13.27 19.83 0.70
N GLY A 414 -13.21 20.96 0.00
CA GLY A 414 -14.21 21.38 -0.99
C GLY A 414 -14.28 20.51 -2.27
N HIS A 415 -13.40 19.51 -2.42
CA HIS A 415 -13.49 18.54 -3.52
C HIS A 415 -14.29 17.28 -3.17
N ALA A 416 -14.74 17.12 -1.92
CA ALA A 416 -15.58 16.00 -1.51
C ALA A 416 -17.07 16.27 -1.74
N SER A 417 -17.86 15.22 -1.94
CA SER A 417 -19.32 15.33 -2.16
C SER A 417 -20.13 15.47 -0.85
N LEU A 418 -19.57 16.17 0.14
CA LEU A 418 -20.13 16.27 1.49
C LEU A 418 -21.48 16.98 1.50
N LYS A 419 -22.40 16.40 2.26
CA LYS A 419 -23.71 16.97 2.64
C LYS A 419 -23.74 17.37 4.10
N THR A 420 -23.00 16.67 4.95
CA THR A 420 -22.92 17.01 6.38
C THR A 420 -21.47 17.04 6.84
N VAL A 421 -21.11 18.10 7.56
CA VAL A 421 -19.81 18.24 8.20
C VAL A 421 -20.03 18.63 9.65
N ASP A 422 -19.62 17.76 10.56
CA ASP A 422 -19.58 18.04 12.00
C ASP A 422 -18.14 17.96 12.49
N LEU A 423 -17.56 19.12 12.75
CA LEU A 423 -16.23 19.28 13.34
C LEU A 423 -16.34 19.98 14.71
N SER A 424 -17.53 20.00 15.30
CA SER A 424 -17.81 20.74 16.53
C SER A 424 -17.04 20.23 17.75
N ASN A 425 -16.83 21.10 18.74
CA ASN A 425 -16.19 20.78 20.01
C ASN A 425 -14.77 20.20 19.85
N ASN A 426 -13.94 20.85 19.04
CA ASN A 426 -12.52 20.54 18.87
C ASN A 426 -11.68 21.79 19.21
N GLN A 427 -10.38 21.76 18.88
CA GLN A 427 -9.44 22.88 19.02
C GLN A 427 -8.98 23.33 17.62
N LEU A 428 -9.90 23.35 16.65
CA LEU A 428 -9.61 23.75 15.28
C LEU A 428 -9.45 25.26 15.21
N SER A 429 -8.46 25.73 14.45
CA SER A 429 -8.11 27.14 14.30
C SER A 429 -7.93 27.55 12.84
N GLY A 430 -7.72 28.84 12.62
CA GLY A 430 -7.62 29.42 11.28
C GLY A 430 -8.98 29.73 10.65
N MET A 431 -8.93 30.17 9.39
CA MET A 431 -10.10 30.60 8.63
C MET A 431 -10.91 29.42 8.09
N ILE A 432 -12.23 29.60 7.97
CA ILE A 432 -13.08 28.64 7.27
C ILE A 432 -12.84 28.79 5.76
N PRO A 433 -12.42 27.72 5.03
CA PRO A 433 -12.15 27.82 3.61
C PRO A 433 -13.39 28.17 2.78
N GLN A 434 -13.22 29.07 1.80
CA GLN A 434 -14.31 29.43 0.88
C GLN A 434 -14.82 28.22 0.08
N SER A 435 -13.94 27.26 -0.24
CA SER A 435 -14.29 26.02 -0.93
C SER A 435 -15.29 25.14 -0.17
N LEU A 436 -15.45 25.32 1.14
CA LEU A 436 -16.49 24.63 1.89
C LEU A 436 -17.89 25.14 1.51
N GLY A 437 -18.00 26.44 1.15
CA GLY A 437 -19.25 27.04 0.69
C GLY A 437 -19.68 26.62 -0.72
N SER A 438 -18.77 26.09 -1.54
CA SER A 438 -19.12 25.57 -2.88
C SER A 438 -19.77 24.18 -2.85
N LEU A 439 -19.75 23.51 -1.69
CA LEU A 439 -20.38 22.21 -1.51
C LEU A 439 -21.89 22.32 -1.32
N GLN A 440 -22.63 21.26 -1.64
CA GLN A 440 -24.08 21.18 -1.42
C GLN A 440 -24.40 20.73 0.03
N LEU A 441 -23.83 21.44 1.00
CA LEU A 441 -23.97 21.13 2.42
C LEU A 441 -25.39 21.44 2.92
N GLN A 442 -25.90 20.55 3.77
CA GLN A 442 -27.18 20.67 4.47
C GLN A 442 -26.99 20.87 5.98
N LEU A 443 -25.87 20.37 6.54
CA LEU A 443 -25.54 20.51 7.95
C LEU A 443 -24.05 20.84 8.10
N VAL A 444 -23.76 21.95 8.77
CA VAL A 444 -22.38 22.40 9.06
C VAL A 444 -22.29 22.78 10.54
N LEU A 445 -21.65 21.94 11.34
CA LEU A 445 -21.44 22.17 12.77
C LEU A 445 -19.95 22.41 13.01
N LEU A 446 -19.59 23.66 13.28
CA LEU A 446 -18.22 24.08 13.60
C LEU A 446 -18.14 24.77 14.97
N ASN A 447 -19.21 24.73 15.75
CA ASN A 447 -19.29 25.35 17.07
C ASN A 447 -18.28 24.77 18.06
N GLY A 448 -17.86 25.57 19.03
CA GLY A 448 -16.92 25.14 20.07
C GLY A 448 -15.54 24.81 19.51
N ASN A 449 -15.00 25.69 18.67
CA ASN A 449 -13.64 25.64 18.13
C ASN A 449 -12.95 27.00 18.35
N GLU A 450 -11.73 27.15 17.83
CA GLU A 450 -10.89 28.35 17.90
C GLU A 450 -10.74 29.01 16.51
N MET A 451 -11.77 28.91 15.66
CA MET A 451 -11.73 29.45 14.29
C MET A 451 -11.80 30.98 14.29
N GLU A 452 -11.20 31.59 13.27
CA GLU A 452 -11.03 33.04 13.16
C GLU A 452 -11.30 33.60 11.76
N GLY A 453 -11.51 34.91 11.68
CA GLY A 453 -11.68 35.64 10.43
C GLY A 453 -13.12 35.66 9.91
N GLN A 454 -13.27 36.16 8.69
CA GLN A 454 -14.57 36.33 8.05
C GLN A 454 -15.16 34.98 7.62
N VAL A 455 -16.43 34.74 7.96
CA VAL A 455 -17.17 33.57 7.49
C VAL A 455 -17.49 33.75 6.00
N PRO A 456 -17.17 32.78 5.12
CA PRO A 456 -17.50 32.87 3.70
C PRO A 456 -19.00 33.03 3.46
N GLU A 457 -19.39 33.98 2.61
CA GLU A 457 -20.80 34.27 2.31
C GLU A 457 -21.54 33.05 1.76
N ASP A 458 -20.90 32.30 0.85
CA ASP A 458 -21.44 31.07 0.27
C ASP A 458 -21.77 30.02 1.34
N LEU A 459 -20.93 29.90 2.38
CA LEU A 459 -21.14 28.96 3.48
C LEU A 459 -22.32 29.41 4.35
N TYR A 460 -22.41 30.69 4.69
CA TYR A 460 -23.55 31.19 5.46
C TYR A 460 -24.88 31.06 4.68
N SER A 461 -24.83 31.15 3.35
CA SER A 461 -26.00 30.99 2.48
C SER A 461 -26.69 29.62 2.62
N ILE A 462 -26.02 28.60 3.19
CA ILE A 462 -26.62 27.29 3.51
C ILE A 462 -27.84 27.45 4.42
N GLY A 463 -27.76 28.32 5.44
CA GLY A 463 -28.88 28.59 6.35
C GLY A 463 -30.09 29.18 5.63
N VAL A 464 -29.85 30.03 4.63
CA VAL A 464 -30.90 30.64 3.79
C VAL A 464 -31.56 29.62 2.88
N ARG A 465 -30.81 28.59 2.44
CA ARG A 465 -31.30 27.50 1.58
C ARG A 465 -32.02 26.38 2.36
N GLY A 466 -32.30 26.57 3.65
CA GLY A 466 -32.97 25.59 4.51
C GLY A 466 -32.05 24.54 5.14
N GLY A 467 -30.73 24.71 5.04
CA GLY A 467 -29.75 23.93 5.80
C GLY A 467 -29.51 24.50 7.20
N THR A 468 -28.69 23.82 7.98
CA THR A 468 -28.33 24.22 9.35
C THR A 468 -26.83 24.51 9.43
N ILE A 469 -26.48 25.70 9.93
CA ILE A 469 -25.10 26.08 10.22
C ILE A 469 -24.98 26.53 11.69
N ASN A 470 -24.00 25.98 12.41
CA ASN A 470 -23.69 26.41 13.77
C ASN A 470 -22.21 26.78 13.90
N LEU A 471 -21.97 28.06 14.21
CA LEU A 471 -20.64 28.66 14.37
C LEU A 471 -20.38 29.16 15.80
N THR A 472 -21.31 28.94 16.74
CA THR A 472 -21.24 29.52 18.09
C THR A 472 -20.00 29.04 18.84
N GLY A 473 -19.46 29.88 19.74
CA GLY A 473 -18.29 29.51 20.55
C GLY A 473 -16.95 29.65 19.84
N ASN A 474 -16.91 30.18 18.61
CA ASN A 474 -15.69 30.65 17.96
C ASN A 474 -15.58 32.17 18.12
N LEU A 475 -14.81 32.63 19.11
CA LEU A 475 -14.81 34.05 19.53
C LEU A 475 -14.24 35.02 18.48
N ALA A 476 -13.43 34.53 17.53
CA ALA A 476 -12.72 35.34 16.55
C ALA A 476 -13.36 35.32 15.15
N LEU A 477 -14.52 34.68 14.97
CA LEU A 477 -15.26 34.73 13.72
C LEU A 477 -16.10 36.02 13.61
N CYS A 478 -16.33 36.48 12.38
CA CYS A 478 -17.10 37.69 12.09
C CYS A 478 -17.80 37.63 10.72
N GLY A 479 -18.63 38.64 10.42
CA GLY A 479 -19.07 38.95 9.06
C GLY A 479 -20.40 38.30 8.62
N VAL A 480 -21.16 37.72 9.56
CA VAL A 480 -22.50 37.19 9.32
C VAL A 480 -23.47 37.69 10.40
N PRO A 481 -24.79 37.75 10.14
CA PRO A 481 -25.76 38.31 11.09
C PRO A 481 -25.75 37.73 12.51
N SER A 482 -25.28 36.49 12.68
CA SER A 482 -25.15 35.82 13.99
C SER A 482 -23.83 36.09 14.72
N LEU A 483 -22.92 36.88 14.14
CA LEU A 483 -21.58 37.18 14.64
C LEU A 483 -21.28 38.68 14.55
N PRO A 484 -20.27 39.19 15.26
CA PRO A 484 -19.84 40.59 15.16
C PRO A 484 -19.40 40.96 13.73
N ASP A 485 -19.46 42.25 13.42
CA ASP A 485 -18.88 42.79 12.20
C ASP A 485 -17.36 42.58 12.19
N CYS A 486 -16.81 42.29 11.01
CA CYS A 486 -15.37 42.12 10.86
C CYS A 486 -14.66 43.47 11.07
N PRO A 487 -13.56 43.52 11.84
CA PRO A 487 -12.69 44.69 11.87
C PRO A 487 -12.27 45.07 10.45
N TYR A 488 -12.27 46.38 10.16
CA TYR A 488 -11.90 46.98 8.86
C TYR A 488 -10.54 46.53 8.30
N PHE A 489 -9.70 45.88 9.12
CA PHE A 489 -8.41 45.32 8.74
C PHE A 489 -8.50 44.07 7.83
N TRP A 490 -9.61 43.31 7.88
CA TRP A 490 -9.75 42.07 7.09
C TRP A 490 -10.31 42.28 5.68
N GLU A 491 -10.76 43.49 5.32
CA GLU A 491 -11.39 43.76 4.02
C GLU A 491 -10.42 43.97 2.85
N LYS A 492 -9.13 44.24 3.09
CA LYS A 492 -8.15 44.46 2.02
C LYS A 492 -6.77 43.97 2.41
N ASP A 493 -6.17 43.14 1.56
CA ASP A 493 -4.74 42.80 1.56
C ASP A 493 -3.86 44.05 1.40
N GLY A 494 -3.69 44.81 2.48
CA GLY A 494 -2.79 45.95 2.51
C GLY A 494 -2.94 46.83 3.74
N LEU A 495 -1.80 47.29 4.27
CA LEU A 495 -1.76 48.32 5.31
C LEU A 495 -2.68 49.50 4.97
N SER A 496 -3.45 49.94 5.97
CA SER A 496 -4.21 51.20 5.94
C SER A 496 -3.34 52.34 5.40
N VAL A 497 -3.95 53.27 4.67
CA VAL A 497 -3.29 54.50 4.19
C VAL A 497 -2.60 55.22 5.36
N GLY A 498 -3.21 55.25 6.54
CA GLY A 498 -2.61 55.81 7.74
C GLY A 498 -1.36 55.06 8.22
N ALA A 499 -1.37 53.72 8.15
CA ALA A 499 -0.22 52.89 8.51
C ALA A 499 0.93 53.02 7.50
N LYS A 500 0.61 53.13 6.20
CA LYS A 500 1.61 53.40 5.13
C LYS A 500 2.27 54.76 5.32
N ILE A 501 1.48 55.79 5.65
CA ILE A 501 1.99 57.14 5.96
C ILE A 501 2.86 57.11 7.22
N GLY A 502 2.42 56.41 8.27
CA GLY A 502 3.18 56.26 9.51
C GLY A 502 4.56 55.63 9.30
N ILE A 503 4.63 54.54 8.53
CA ILE A 503 5.91 53.89 8.19
C ILE A 503 6.80 54.83 7.37
N ALA A 504 6.25 55.49 6.35
CA ALA A 504 7.01 56.44 5.53
C ALA A 504 7.59 57.60 6.37
N LEU A 505 6.80 58.18 7.27
CA LEU A 505 7.26 59.25 8.17
C LEU A 505 8.36 58.77 9.14
N SER A 506 8.22 57.57 9.68
CA SER A 506 9.23 57.00 10.58
C SER A 506 10.56 56.70 9.87
N ALA A 507 10.51 56.22 8.63
CA ALA A 507 11.71 56.01 7.80
C ALA A 507 12.39 57.33 7.45
N VAL A 508 11.62 58.38 7.11
CA VAL A 508 12.15 59.72 6.84
C VAL A 508 12.82 60.31 8.09
N LEU A 509 12.20 60.16 9.27
CA LEU A 509 12.80 60.62 10.54
C LEU A 509 14.12 59.90 10.84
N LEU A 510 14.22 58.59 10.58
CA LEU A 510 15.45 57.82 10.73
C LEU A 510 16.55 58.30 9.78
N VAL A 511 16.20 58.60 8.52
CA VAL A 511 17.15 59.14 7.54
C VAL A 511 17.62 60.53 7.95
N ILE A 512 16.73 61.40 8.41
CA ILE A 512 17.11 62.73 8.92
C ILE A 512 18.03 62.62 10.13
N MET A 513 17.73 61.71 11.07
CA MET A 513 18.60 61.43 12.22
C MET A 513 19.99 60.96 11.77
N LEU A 514 20.07 60.04 10.80
CA LEU A 514 21.34 59.56 10.26
C LEU A 514 22.14 60.67 9.56
N ILE A 515 21.47 61.52 8.77
CA ILE A 515 22.12 62.69 8.12
C ILE A 515 22.60 63.68 9.17
N SER A 516 21.83 63.91 10.22
CA SER A 516 22.20 64.80 11.33
C SER A 516 23.43 64.28 12.08
N ILE A 517 23.47 62.97 12.35
CA ILE A 517 24.63 62.31 12.95
C ILE A 517 25.86 62.43 12.03
N LEU A 518 25.70 62.15 10.73
CA LEU A 518 26.78 62.29 9.75
C LEU A 518 27.27 63.74 9.65
N TYR A 519 26.38 64.72 9.69
CA TYR A 519 26.72 66.14 9.70
C TYR A 519 27.49 66.54 10.96
N ILE A 520 27.06 66.08 12.14
CA ILE A 520 27.77 66.30 13.40
C ILE A 520 29.16 65.64 13.37
N CYS A 521 29.27 64.42 12.84
CA CYS A 521 30.54 63.73 12.65
C CYS A 521 31.46 64.49 11.68
N PHE A 522 30.92 65.06 10.60
CA PHE A 522 31.67 65.85 9.64
C PHE A 522 32.15 67.19 10.23
N MET A 523 31.29 67.90 10.97
CA MET A 523 31.66 69.14 11.66
C MET A 523 32.71 68.90 12.74
N ARG A 524 32.60 67.83 13.53
CA ARG A 524 33.64 67.42 14.51
C ARG A 524 34.97 67.04 13.86
N LYS A 525 34.96 66.63 12.59
CA LYS A 525 36.19 66.36 11.83
C LYS A 525 36.82 67.65 11.27
N ARG A 526 36.03 68.72 11.08
CA ARG A 526 36.50 70.02 10.57
C ARG A 526 37.16 70.90 11.64
N ASP A 527 36.84 70.70 12.92
CA ASP A 527 37.46 71.43 14.04
C ASP A 527 38.88 70.94 14.43
N LYS A 528 39.43 69.91 13.75
CA LYS A 528 40.76 69.37 14.05
C LYS A 528 41.90 69.84 13.12
N ASP A 529 41.62 70.70 12.14
CA ASP A 529 42.60 71.11 11.13
C ASP A 529 42.80 72.63 11.03
N TYR A 530 42.90 73.39 12.13
CA TYR A 530 43.48 74.75 12.13
C TYR A 530 44.00 75.13 13.53
N ASP A 531 45.31 74.97 13.81
CA ASP A 531 46.24 76.11 13.85
C ASP A 531 47.65 75.74 14.34
N PHE A 532 48.61 76.32 13.63
CA PHE A 532 50.05 76.31 13.81
C PHE A 532 50.47 77.42 14.82
N GLY A 533 51.52 77.21 15.63
CA GLY A 533 52.42 78.32 16.01
C GLY A 533 52.92 78.41 17.46
N LEU A 534 54.22 78.08 17.61
CA LEU A 534 55.25 78.75 18.44
C LEU A 534 55.31 78.53 19.96
N GLY A 535 56.42 77.88 20.37
CA GLY A 535 56.97 77.91 21.74
C GLY A 535 58.07 76.86 22.00
N LEU A 536 59.30 77.13 21.55
CA LEU A 536 60.55 76.45 22.00
C LEU A 536 60.94 76.97 23.42
N PRO A 537 61.73 76.25 24.27
CA PRO A 537 63.03 75.67 23.89
C PRO A 537 63.50 74.35 24.56
N HIS A 538 64.57 73.78 23.98
CA HIS A 538 65.67 72.95 24.53
C HIS A 538 65.33 71.81 25.53
N ASP A 539 65.72 70.54 25.32
CA ASP A 539 67.11 70.14 25.11
C ASP A 539 67.28 68.64 24.77
N LEU A 540 68.42 68.31 24.15
CA LEU A 540 69.17 67.04 24.18
C LEU A 540 68.92 65.89 23.15
N ILE A 541 69.95 65.79 22.27
CA ILE A 541 70.68 64.58 21.84
C ILE A 541 70.24 63.86 20.54
N LEU A 542 70.79 64.40 19.43
CA LEU A 542 71.66 63.77 18.44
C LEU A 542 71.76 62.22 18.33
N ARG A 543 71.71 61.80 17.05
CA ARG A 543 72.45 60.70 16.39
C ARG A 543 72.00 59.26 16.72
N SER A 544 71.97 58.31 15.80
CA SER A 544 72.49 58.22 14.43
C SER A 544 72.00 56.91 13.79
N ASN A 545 71.38 57.05 12.61
CA ASN A 545 71.62 56.29 11.38
C ASN A 545 71.86 54.77 11.40
N ARG A 546 71.04 54.13 10.55
CA ARG A 546 71.32 53.03 9.61
C ARG A 546 71.57 51.66 10.24
N TYR A 547 70.77 50.68 9.82
CA TYR A 547 71.28 49.63 8.95
C TYR A 547 70.17 49.01 8.09
N GLN A 548 70.48 48.94 6.80
CA GLN A 548 69.79 48.19 5.77
C GLN A 548 70.07 46.68 5.95
N LYS A 549 69.14 45.87 5.42
CA LYS A 549 69.36 44.56 4.78
C LYS A 549 69.43 43.31 5.65
N GLN A 550 68.84 42.27 5.03
CA GLN A 550 69.12 40.83 5.14
C GLN A 550 68.45 40.10 6.31
N LYS A 551 67.55 39.16 5.94
CA LYS A 551 67.79 37.69 5.96
C LYS A 551 67.48 37.14 7.36
N ASN A 552 66.98 35.95 7.55
CA ASN A 552 66.81 34.78 6.70
C ASN A 552 65.83 33.87 7.44
N ARG A 553 65.32 32.87 6.72
CA ARG A 553 64.87 31.60 7.27
C ARG A 553 65.63 31.19 8.54
N LEU A 554 64.87 30.79 9.55
CA LEU A 554 64.96 29.47 10.18
C LEU A 554 63.56 29.05 10.60
#